data_AF-A0A6N6Z463-F1
#
_entry.id   AF-A0A6N6Z463-F1
#
_cell.length_a   1.000
_cell.length_b   1.000
_cell.length_c   1.000
_cell.angle_alpha   90.00
_cell.angle_beta   90.00
_cell.angle_gamma   90.00
#
_symmetry.space_group_name_H-M   'P 1'
#
loop_
_entity.id
_entity.type
_entity.pdbx_description
1 polymer ?
#
loop_
_entity_poly.entity_id
_entity_poly.type
_entity_poly.pdbx_seq_one_letter_code
_entity_poly.pdbx_strand_id
1 'polypeptide(L)'
;MPVLLFKALSAALAATGFAVLFNVPKRTLSACALCGAFGVSARILLLNATEHTMHLAAATLLAAAGVSLLSELFSRLLNAPPAVFSVPGVIPMVPGSLMFRTMVGFLRHANANVPIDYQALGADLQLGLTAFLVLMALAVGIATPNLLFYRRRPET
;
A
#
# COMPACT_ATOMS: atom_id res chain seq x y z
N MET A 1 9.80 -19.25 3.64
CA MET A 1 8.47 -19.23 4.30
C MET A 1 8.38 -18.45 5.62
N PRO A 2 9.28 -18.58 6.62
CA PRO A 2 9.04 -17.99 7.95
C PRO A 2 8.99 -16.44 7.94
N VAL A 3 9.78 -15.81 7.08
CA VAL A 3 9.81 -14.34 6.93
C VAL A 3 8.48 -13.78 6.42
N LEU A 4 7.76 -14.51 5.57
CA LEU A 4 6.47 -14.08 5.02
C LEU A 4 5.42 -14.03 6.13
N LEU A 5 5.33 -15.08 6.95
CA LEU A 5 4.40 -15.16 8.05
C LEU A 5 4.65 -14.04 9.08
N PHE A 6 5.91 -13.80 9.41
CA PHE A 6 6.29 -12.71 10.30
C PHE A 6 5.87 -11.34 9.76
N LYS A 7 6.10 -11.08 8.47
CA LYS A 7 5.69 -9.83 7.81
C LYS A 7 4.16 -9.69 7.75
N ALA A 8 3.44 -10.78 7.49
CA ALA A 8 1.98 -10.79 7.47
C ALA A 8 1.38 -10.48 8.85
N LEU A 9 1.92 -11.09 9.92
CA LEU A 9 1.49 -10.83 11.30
C LEU A 9 1.80 -9.40 11.72
N SER A 10 3.00 -8.90 11.38
CA SER A 10 3.38 -7.51 11.66
C SER A 10 2.47 -6.52 10.92
N ALA A 11 2.13 -6.82 9.65
CA ALA A 11 1.20 -6.02 8.87
C ALA A 11 -0.22 -6.06 9.42
N ALA A 12 -0.69 -7.22 9.89
CA ALA A 12 -1.98 -7.37 10.55
C ALA A 12 -2.07 -6.52 11.82
N LEU A 13 -1.02 -6.55 12.64
CA LEU A 13 -0.91 -5.75 13.85
C LEU A 13 -0.90 -4.26 13.54
N ALA A 14 -0.09 -3.84 12.55
CA ALA A 14 -0.03 -2.45 12.10
C ALA A 14 -1.40 -1.98 11.57
N ALA A 15 -2.06 -2.75 10.71
CA ALA A 15 -3.38 -2.42 10.18
C ALA A 15 -4.43 -2.32 11.28
N THR A 16 -4.39 -3.21 12.28
CA THR A 16 -5.28 -3.13 13.45
C THR A 16 -5.03 -1.87 14.26
N GLY A 17 -3.76 -1.51 14.49
CA GLY A 17 -3.38 -0.27 15.17
C GLY A 17 -3.90 0.98 14.45
N PHE A 18 -3.73 1.03 13.12
CA PHE A 18 -4.29 2.12 12.30
C PHE A 18 -5.81 2.13 12.29
N ALA A 19 -6.47 0.97 12.28
CA ALA A 19 -7.93 0.89 12.37
C ALA A 19 -8.42 1.47 13.72
N VAL A 20 -7.77 1.14 14.83
CA VAL A 20 -8.08 1.74 16.15
C VAL A 20 -7.82 3.24 16.13
N LEU A 21 -6.71 3.70 15.53
CA LEU A 21 -6.38 5.12 15.39
C LEU A 21 -7.46 5.90 14.61
N PHE A 22 -8.04 5.28 13.58
CA PHE A 22 -9.14 5.87 12.80
C PHE A 22 -10.53 5.62 13.39
N ASN A 23 -10.60 5.19 14.65
CA ASN A 23 -11.85 4.95 15.38
C ASN A 23 -12.81 3.98 14.64
N VAL A 24 -12.25 2.94 14.01
CA VAL A 24 -13.01 1.88 13.33
C VAL A 24 -13.76 1.02 14.36
N PRO A 25 -15.01 0.60 14.09
CA PRO A 25 -15.78 -0.24 15.02
C PRO A 25 -15.04 -1.52 15.43
N LYS A 26 -15.12 -1.89 16.72
CA LYS A 26 -14.40 -3.06 17.25
C LYS A 26 -14.72 -4.36 16.50
N ARG A 27 -15.95 -4.53 16.02
CA ARG A 27 -16.41 -5.71 15.26
C ARG A 27 -15.71 -5.88 13.89
N THR A 28 -15.11 -4.82 13.34
CA THR A 28 -14.47 -4.83 12.02
C THR A 28 -12.93 -4.92 12.09
N LEU A 29 -12.35 -4.91 13.30
CA LEU A 29 -10.89 -4.91 13.49
C LEU A 29 -10.22 -6.17 12.93
N SER A 30 -10.84 -7.34 13.11
CA SER A 30 -10.32 -8.61 12.58
C SER A 30 -10.23 -8.58 11.05
N ALA A 31 -11.24 -8.02 10.38
CA ALA A 31 -11.24 -7.85 8.93
C ALA A 31 -10.16 -6.85 8.47
N CYS A 32 -9.92 -5.77 9.23
CA CYS A 32 -8.81 -4.84 8.94
C CYS A 32 -7.44 -5.53 9.04
N ALA A 33 -7.27 -6.37 10.06
CA ALA A 33 -6.05 -7.17 10.25
C ALA A 33 -5.81 -8.12 9.06
N LEU A 34 -6.87 -8.78 8.58
CA LEU A 34 -6.83 -9.64 7.40
C LEU A 34 -6.47 -8.87 6.13
N CYS A 35 -7.06 -7.69 5.92
CA CYS A 35 -6.72 -6.81 4.79
C CYS A 35 -5.24 -6.41 4.81
N GLY A 36 -4.69 -6.05 5.98
CA GLY A 36 -3.27 -5.72 6.15
C GLY A 36 -2.34 -6.89 5.87
N ALA A 37 -2.64 -8.05 6.44
CA ALA A 37 -1.90 -9.28 6.20
C ALA A 37 -1.92 -9.67 4.72
N PHE A 38 -3.10 -9.63 4.10
CA PHE A 38 -3.30 -9.95 2.70
C PHE A 38 -2.52 -9.01 1.78
N GLY A 39 -2.62 -7.69 1.98
CA GLY A 39 -1.96 -6.71 1.11
C GLY A 39 -0.45 -6.86 1.07
N VAL A 40 0.19 -6.98 2.24
CA VAL A 40 1.64 -7.19 2.33
C VAL A 40 2.05 -8.56 1.77
N SER A 41 1.29 -9.61 2.09
CA SER A 41 1.57 -10.95 1.58
C SER A 41 1.44 -11.03 0.06
N ALA A 42 0.35 -10.49 -0.50
CA ALA A 42 0.10 -10.46 -1.94
C ALA A 42 1.23 -9.75 -2.69
N ARG A 43 1.66 -8.57 -2.20
CA ARG A 43 2.79 -7.84 -2.81
C ARG A 43 4.09 -8.66 -2.79
N ILE A 44 4.41 -9.29 -1.66
CA ILE A 44 5.63 -10.10 -1.54
C ILE A 44 5.56 -11.33 -2.45
N LEU A 45 4.42 -12.00 -2.49
CA LEU A 45 4.21 -13.17 -3.35
C LEU A 45 4.34 -12.81 -4.83
N LEU A 46 3.78 -11.68 -5.27
CA LEU A 46 3.92 -11.21 -6.65
C LEU A 46 5.38 -10.92 -7.02
N LEU A 47 6.12 -10.25 -6.13
CA LEU A 47 7.54 -9.97 -6.34
C LEU A 47 8.38 -11.25 -6.41
N ASN A 48 8.13 -12.21 -5.52
CA ASN A 48 8.87 -13.47 -5.48
C ASN A 48 8.50 -14.38 -6.68
N ALA A 49 7.21 -14.44 -7.06
CA ALA A 49 6.75 -15.29 -8.15
C ALA A 49 7.29 -14.86 -9.53
N THR A 50 7.71 -13.61 -9.65
CA THR A 50 8.29 -13.07 -10.89
C THR A 50 9.81 -12.91 -10.80
N GLU A 51 10.47 -13.57 -9.84
CA GLU A 51 11.92 -13.48 -9.61
C GLU A 51 12.42 -12.02 -9.53
N HIS A 52 11.63 -11.14 -8.90
CA HIS A 52 11.87 -9.70 -8.80
C HIS A 52 11.95 -8.92 -10.12
N THR A 53 11.58 -9.51 -11.26
CA THR A 53 11.49 -8.78 -12.53
C THR A 53 10.30 -7.81 -12.58
N MET A 54 9.25 -8.07 -11.80
CA MET A 54 8.10 -7.17 -11.68
C MET A 54 8.47 -5.92 -10.89
N HIS A 55 8.21 -4.74 -11.47
CA HIS A 55 8.47 -3.47 -10.79
C HIS A 55 7.62 -3.32 -9.51
N LEU A 56 8.21 -2.71 -8.47
CA LEU A 56 7.61 -2.56 -7.15
C LEU A 56 6.22 -1.90 -7.18
N ALA A 57 6.06 -0.88 -8.04
CA ALA A 57 4.79 -0.18 -8.20
C ALA A 57 3.70 -1.08 -8.79
N ALA A 58 4.02 -1.92 -9.77
CA ALA A 58 3.06 -2.83 -10.40
C ALA A 58 2.58 -3.91 -9.42
N ALA A 59 3.50 -4.51 -8.66
CA ALA A 59 3.14 -5.47 -7.62
C ALA A 59 2.28 -4.82 -6.53
N THR A 60 2.56 -3.56 -6.19
CA THR A 60 1.78 -2.79 -5.22
C THR A 60 0.38 -2.47 -5.74
N LEU A 61 0.23 -2.12 -7.02
CA LEU A 61 -1.05 -1.86 -7.67
C LEU A 61 -1.97 -3.08 -7.57
N LEU A 62 -1.48 -4.25 -7.98
CA LEU A 62 -2.26 -5.49 -7.96
C LEU A 62 -2.63 -5.91 -6.53
N ALA A 63 -1.70 -5.80 -5.59
CA ALA A 63 -1.97 -6.10 -4.19
C ALA A 63 -3.01 -5.12 -3.59
N ALA A 64 -2.90 -3.82 -3.87
CA ALA A 64 -3.86 -2.81 -3.39
C ALA A 64 -5.25 -2.99 -4.03
N ALA A 65 -5.31 -3.34 -5.32
CA ALA A 65 -6.56 -3.72 -5.98
C ALA A 65 -7.20 -4.94 -5.30
N GLY A 66 -6.42 -5.97 -4.99
CA GLY A 66 -6.88 -7.14 -4.24
C GLY A 66 -7.41 -6.80 -2.84
N VAL A 67 -6.71 -5.95 -2.08
CA VAL A 67 -7.18 -5.47 -0.77
C VAL A 67 -8.51 -4.73 -0.90
N SER A 68 -8.68 -3.96 -1.97
CA SER A 68 -9.89 -3.15 -2.17
C SER A 68 -11.10 -3.99 -2.56
N LEU A 69 -10.89 -5.03 -3.38
CA LEU A 69 -11.90 -6.03 -3.66
C LEU A 69 -12.27 -6.83 -2.38
N LEU A 70 -11.29 -7.18 -1.56
CA LEU A 70 -11.52 -7.85 -0.28
C LEU A 70 -12.29 -6.94 0.70
N SER A 71 -12.00 -5.64 0.69
CA SER A 71 -12.70 -4.64 1.51
C SER A 71 -14.15 -4.47 1.09
N GLU A 72 -14.45 -4.53 -0.21
CA GLU A 72 -15.82 -4.51 -0.73
C GLU A 72 -16.61 -5.76 -0.27
N LEU A 73 -15.97 -6.94 -0.24
CA LEU A 73 -16.57 -8.15 0.30
C LEU A 73 -16.89 -8.01 1.79
N PHE A 74 -15.93 -7.52 2.59
CA PHE A 74 -16.14 -7.32 4.04
C PHE A 74 -17.15 -6.21 4.35
N SER A 75 -17.26 -5.19 3.49
CA SER A 75 -18.28 -4.14 3.61
C SER A 75 -19.69 -4.72 3.62
N ARG A 76 -19.97 -5.68 2.74
CA ARG A 76 -21.27 -6.36 2.67
C ARG A 76 -21.49 -7.31 3.84
N LEU A 77 -20.45 -8.02 4.26
CA LEU A 77 -20.54 -8.98 5.36
C LEU A 77 -20.73 -8.32 6.73
N LEU A 78 -20.07 -7.18 6.97
CA LEU A 78 -20.02 -6.52 8.27
C LEU A 78 -20.82 -5.20 8.34
N ASN A 79 -21.52 -4.86 7.26
CA ASN A 79 -22.34 -3.65 7.13
C ASN A 79 -21.57 -2.39 7.56
N ALA A 80 -20.42 -2.16 6.94
CA ALA A 80 -19.56 -1.00 7.17
C ALA A 80 -18.94 -0.53 5.85
N PRO A 81 -18.75 0.78 5.62
CA PRO A 81 -18.21 1.28 4.35
C PRO A 81 -16.87 0.63 3.98
N PRO A 82 -16.57 0.35 2.69
CA PRO A 82 -15.32 -0.32 2.27
C PRO A 82 -14.05 0.39 2.74
N ALA A 83 -14.08 1.72 2.82
CA ALA A 83 -12.99 2.56 3.31
C ALA A 83 -12.53 2.21 4.73
N VAL A 84 -13.44 1.66 5.55
CA VAL A 84 -13.14 1.19 6.92
C VAL A 84 -12.09 0.07 6.91
N PHE A 85 -12.03 -0.72 5.85
CA PHE A 85 -11.11 -1.85 5.71
C PHE A 85 -9.92 -1.51 4.80
N SER A 86 -10.18 -0.86 3.66
CA SER A 86 -9.15 -0.62 2.65
C SER A 86 -8.07 0.36 3.10
N VAL A 87 -8.45 1.44 3.80
CA VAL A 87 -7.50 2.45 4.28
C VAL A 87 -6.52 1.85 5.29
N PRO A 88 -6.94 1.28 6.44
CA PRO A 88 -6.00 0.67 7.39
C PRO A 88 -5.27 -0.55 6.81
N GLY A 89 -5.91 -1.31 5.91
CA GLY A 89 -5.31 -2.48 5.27
C GLY A 89 -4.15 -2.16 4.31
N VAL A 90 -4.19 -1.02 3.63
CA VAL A 90 -3.15 -0.64 2.65
C VAL A 90 -1.99 0.13 3.27
N ILE A 91 -2.17 0.77 4.43
CA ILE A 91 -1.11 1.56 5.10
C ILE A 91 0.20 0.79 5.33
N PRO A 92 0.20 -0.48 5.80
CA PRO A 92 1.44 -1.25 5.95
C PRO A 92 2.23 -1.47 4.65
N MET A 93 1.61 -1.26 3.48
CA MET A 93 2.27 -1.36 2.18
C MET A 93 2.98 -0.06 1.78
N VAL A 94 2.75 1.06 2.46
CA VAL A 94 3.40 2.35 2.16
C VAL A 94 4.91 2.23 2.46
N PRO A 95 5.79 2.42 1.46
CA PRO A 95 7.22 2.21 1.66
C PRO A 95 7.89 3.45 2.30
N GLY A 96 7.68 3.64 3.61
CA GLY A 96 8.17 4.83 4.32
C GLY A 96 9.70 5.01 4.28
N SER A 97 10.47 3.93 4.37
CA SER A 97 11.95 4.00 4.27
C SER A 97 12.43 4.44 2.89
N LEU A 98 11.74 4.02 1.84
CA LEU A 98 12.04 4.43 0.47
C LEU A 98 11.76 5.93 0.31
N MET A 99 10.61 6.41 0.79
CA MET A 99 10.26 7.83 0.77
C MET A 99 11.25 8.69 1.57
N PHE A 100 11.62 8.24 2.77
CA PHE A 100 12.56 8.96 3.60
C PHE A 100 13.94 9.06 2.93
N ARG A 101 14.42 7.98 2.32
CA ARG A 101 15.69 7.98 1.56
C ARG A 101 15.62 8.90 0.33
N THR A 102 14.52 8.88 -0.40
CA THR A 102 14.28 9.81 -1.51
C THR A 102 14.37 11.26 -1.05
N MET A 103 13.69 11.60 0.06
CA MET A 103 13.72 12.95 0.63
C MET A 103 15.14 13.37 1.01
N VAL A 104 15.87 12.51 1.72
CA VAL A 104 17.26 12.79 2.12
C VAL A 104 18.18 12.93 0.91
N GLY A 105 18.01 12.10 -0.13
CA GLY A 105 18.76 12.22 -1.38
C GLY A 105 18.57 13.58 -2.03
N PHE A 106 17.34 14.02 -2.25
CA PHE A 106 17.07 15.34 -2.82
C PHE A 106 17.55 16.50 -1.95
N LEU A 107 17.43 16.40 -0.63
CA LEU A 107 17.95 17.43 0.28
C LEU A 107 19.47 17.58 0.19
N ARG A 108 20.22 16.50 -0.07
CA ARG A 108 21.67 16.57 -0.28
C ARG A 108 22.03 17.38 -1.53
N HIS A 109 21.32 17.16 -2.62
CA HIS A 109 21.54 17.88 -3.89
C HIS A 109 21.01 19.32 -3.87
N ALA A 110 20.04 19.62 -3.01
CA ALA A 110 19.55 20.97 -2.79
C ALA A 110 20.53 21.87 -2.00
N ASN A 111 21.53 21.27 -1.34
CA ASN A 111 22.52 22.03 -0.58
C ASN A 111 23.58 22.60 -1.53
N ALA A 112 23.57 23.93 -1.71
CA ALA A 112 24.48 24.65 -2.60
C ALA A 112 25.97 24.50 -2.26
N ASN A 113 26.30 24.00 -1.06
CA ASN A 113 27.68 23.79 -0.61
C ASN A 113 28.23 22.40 -0.98
N VAL A 114 27.42 21.52 -1.58
CA VAL A 114 27.81 20.17 -1.97
C VAL A 114 27.89 20.10 -3.50
N PRO A 115 29.04 19.70 -4.09
CA PRO A 115 29.14 19.49 -5.53
C PRO A 115 28.12 18.46 -6.01
N ILE A 116 27.43 18.74 -7.11
CA ILE A 116 26.44 17.83 -7.68
C ILE A 116 27.15 16.65 -8.32
N ASP A 117 26.97 15.46 -7.73
CA ASP A 117 27.33 14.19 -8.34
C ASP A 117 26.15 13.69 -9.19
N TYR A 118 26.32 13.73 -10.51
CA TYR A 118 25.30 13.30 -11.46
C TYR A 118 24.95 11.81 -11.37
N GLN A 119 25.90 10.95 -10.94
CA GLN A 119 25.61 9.53 -10.75
C GLN A 119 24.71 9.32 -9.53
N ALA A 120 25.00 10.00 -8.42
CA ALA A 120 24.17 9.98 -7.22
C ALA A 120 22.78 10.60 -7.49
N LEU A 121 22.72 11.70 -8.24
CA LEU A 121 21.46 12.32 -8.63
C LEU A 121 20.58 11.38 -9.46
N GLY A 122 21.16 10.63 -10.40
CA GLY A 122 20.44 9.63 -11.19
C GLY A 122 19.81 8.53 -10.33
N ALA A 123 20.55 8.01 -9.34
CA ALA A 123 20.04 7.01 -8.42
C ALA A 123 18.91 7.54 -7.52
N ASP A 124 19.05 8.76 -7.00
CA ASP A 124 18.04 9.40 -6.16
C ASP A 124 16.76 9.74 -6.94
N LEU A 125 16.88 10.15 -8.21
CA LEU A 125 15.76 10.35 -9.13
C LEU A 125 15.01 9.04 -9.39
N GLN A 126 15.71 7.94 -9.64
CA GLN A 126 15.08 6.62 -9.80
C GLN A 126 14.32 6.22 -8.54
N LEU A 127 14.93 6.39 -7.36
CA LEU A 127 14.28 6.09 -6.09
C LEU A 127 13.02 6.93 -5.90
N GLY A 128 13.09 8.23 -6.23
CA GLY A 128 11.94 9.13 -6.18
C GLY A 128 10.83 8.78 -7.17
N LEU A 129 11.17 8.39 -8.39
CA LEU A 129 10.21 7.90 -9.36
C LEU A 129 9.53 6.62 -8.87
N THR A 130 10.29 5.67 -8.31
CA THR A 130 9.71 4.47 -7.69
C THR A 130 8.78 4.83 -6.54
N ALA A 131 9.16 5.78 -5.67
CA ALA A 131 8.33 6.24 -4.55
C ALA A 131 6.97 6.78 -5.03
N PHE A 132 7.04 7.68 -6.01
CA PHE A 132 5.88 8.32 -6.61
C PHE A 132 4.96 7.28 -7.28
N LEU A 133 5.53 6.40 -8.09
CA LEU A 133 4.77 5.34 -8.76
C LEU A 133 4.11 4.37 -7.78
N VAL A 134 4.77 4.05 -6.65
CA VAL A 134 4.17 3.21 -5.61
C VAL A 134 2.98 3.91 -4.94
N LEU A 135 3.08 5.20 -4.65
CA LEU A 135 1.94 5.97 -4.10
C LEU A 135 0.77 6.03 -5.08
N MET A 136 1.05 6.31 -6.35
CA MET A 136 0.03 6.30 -7.41
C MET A 136 -0.61 4.93 -7.55
N ALA A 137 0.20 3.86 -7.50
CA ALA A 137 -0.29 2.49 -7.54
C ALA A 137 -1.22 2.15 -6.36
N LEU A 138 -0.89 2.61 -5.14
CA LEU A 138 -1.76 2.44 -3.97
C LEU A 138 -3.09 3.20 -4.15
N ALA A 139 -3.03 4.46 -4.61
CA ALA A 139 -4.22 5.29 -4.84
C ALA A 139 -5.15 4.69 -5.90
N VAL A 140 -4.60 4.30 -7.06
CA VAL A 140 -5.35 3.66 -8.15
C VAL A 140 -5.87 2.28 -7.74
N GLY A 141 -5.05 1.50 -7.03
CA GLY A 141 -5.46 0.20 -6.49
C GLY A 141 -6.66 0.32 -5.55
N ILE A 142 -6.68 1.33 -4.67
CA ILE A 142 -7.82 1.60 -3.78
C ILE A 142 -9.08 2.00 -4.56
N ALA A 143 -8.94 2.74 -5.64
CA ALA A 143 -10.06 3.17 -6.49
C ALA A 143 -10.62 2.05 -7.39
N THR A 144 -9.98 0.88 -7.46
CA THR A 144 -10.31 -0.20 -8.40
C THR A 144 -11.77 -0.68 -8.33
N PRO A 145 -12.40 -0.85 -7.15
CA PRO A 145 -13.81 -1.23 -7.08
C PRO A 145 -14.75 -0.19 -7.70
N ASN A 146 -14.46 1.11 -7.55
CA ASN A 146 -15.28 2.16 -8.15
C ASN A 146 -15.18 2.17 -9.69
N LEU A 147 -14.02 1.80 -10.24
CA LEU A 147 -13.80 1.69 -11.67
C LEU A 147 -14.49 0.44 -12.27
N LEU A 148 -14.44 -0.69 -11.56
CA LEU A 148 -15.06 -1.95 -12.01
C LEU A 148 -16.59 -1.96 -11.83
N PHE A 149 -17.08 -1.41 -10.71
CA PHE A 149 -18.48 -1.49 -10.31
C PHE A 149 -19.21 -0.15 -10.44
N TYR A 150 -18.86 0.66 -11.45
CA TYR A 150 -19.51 1.94 -11.78
C TYR A 150 -21.03 1.84 -12.09
N ARG A 151 -21.68 0.69 -11.88
CA ARG A 151 -23.06 0.44 -12.26
C ARG A 151 -24.00 0.33 -11.05
N ARG A 152 -24.74 1.44 -10.84
CA ARG A 152 -26.04 1.64 -10.16
C ARG A 152 -26.03 1.82 -8.63
N ARG A 153 -26.01 3.09 -8.22
CA ARG A 153 -26.95 3.54 -7.17
C ARG A 153 -28.20 4.07 -7.90
N PRO A 154 -29.36 3.40 -7.84
CA PRO A 154 -30.61 4.09 -8.12
C PRO A 154 -30.82 5.08 -6.99
N GLU A 155 -30.95 6.34 -7.37
CA GLU A 155 -31.36 7.42 -6.48
C GLU A 155 -32.84 7.20 -6.20
N THR A 156 -33.17 6.82 -4.97
CA THR A 156 -34.55 6.80 -4.43
C THR A 156 -34.57 7.56 -3.14
#